data_AF-A0AAD1VND9-F1
#
_entry.id   AF-A0AAD1VND9-F1
#
_cell.length_a   1.000
_cell.length_b   1.000
_cell.length_c   1.000
_cell.angle_alpha   90.00
_cell.angle_beta   90.00
_cell.angle_gamma   90.00
#
_symmetry.space_group_name_H-M   'P 1'
#
loop_
_entity.id
_entity.type
_entity.pdbx_description
1 polymer ?
#
loop_
_entity_poly.entity_id
_entity_poly.type
_entity_poly.pdbx_seq_one_letter_code
_entity_poly.pdbx_strand_id
1 'polypeptide(L)'
;MTFSDAEKAAIVSIWGKVAGHTDELGAEALERLFLSYPQTKTYFSHFNLSHGSQDLRSHGGKVLNAIGSAASHLDDLSGALSTLSDLHAYQLRVDPGNFRLLSHSIQVTLGSRHGTGTAEMGETQPTKCRAVRGVSTSKDAEKAAIVSIWGKVAGHTDELGAEALERLFLSYPQTKTYFSHFNLSHGSQDLRSHGGKVLNAIGSAASHLDDLSGALSTLSDLHAYQLRVDPGNFRLLSHSIQVTLAAHFGAEFTPTAQSAWDKFLAAVSAVLVSKYR
;
A
#
# COMPACT_ATOMS: atom_id res chain seq x y z
N MET A 1 -5.93 7.44 -8.94
CA MET A 1 -4.68 8.15 -9.24
C MET A 1 -4.76 8.51 -10.71
N THR A 2 -4.71 9.79 -11.03
CA THR A 2 -4.72 10.30 -12.41
C THR A 2 -3.40 10.99 -12.60
N PHE A 3 -2.58 10.51 -13.54
CA PHE A 3 -1.35 11.20 -13.91
C PHE A 3 -1.70 12.54 -14.56
N SER A 4 -1.01 13.60 -14.17
CA SER A 4 -1.02 14.86 -14.91
C SER A 4 -0.43 14.66 -16.31
N ASP A 5 -0.76 15.56 -17.24
CA ASP A 5 -0.22 15.49 -18.60
C ASP A 5 1.32 15.60 -18.62
N ALA A 6 1.89 16.37 -17.69
CA ALA A 6 3.33 16.48 -17.51
C ALA A 6 3.97 15.15 -17.08
N GLU A 7 3.36 14.44 -16.12
CA GLU A 7 3.82 13.12 -15.69
C GLU A 7 3.69 12.09 -16.81
N LYS A 8 2.58 12.10 -17.55
CA LYS A 8 2.40 11.21 -18.71
C LYS A 8 3.49 11.43 -19.75
N ALA A 9 3.77 12.69 -20.11
CA ALA A 9 4.81 13.03 -21.06
C ALA A 9 6.21 12.59 -20.58
N ALA A 10 6.52 12.78 -19.29
CA ALA A 10 7.78 12.33 -18.70
C ALA A 10 7.94 10.81 -18.74
N ILE A 11 6.89 10.06 -18.38
CA ILE A 11 6.88 8.59 -18.41
C ILE A 11 7.11 8.09 -19.85
N VAL A 12 6.39 8.64 -20.83
CA VAL A 12 6.55 8.27 -22.25
C VAL A 12 7.96 8.60 -22.76
N SER A 13 8.52 9.75 -22.37
CA SER A 13 9.88 10.15 -22.76
C SER A 13 10.95 9.20 -22.22
N ILE A 14 10.84 8.81 -20.94
CA ILE A 14 11.74 7.82 -20.34
C ILE A 14 11.58 6.47 -21.04
N TRP A 15 10.33 6.04 -21.28
CA TRP A 15 10.07 4.77 -21.94
C TRP A 15 10.67 4.69 -23.34
N GLY A 16 10.63 5.79 -24.10
CA GLY A 16 11.27 5.88 -25.41
C GLY A 16 12.79 5.59 -25.38
N LYS A 17 13.48 5.88 -24.27
CA LYS A 17 14.91 5.56 -24.09
C LYS A 17 15.15 4.09 -23.72
N VAL A 18 14.14 3.42 -23.14
CA VAL A 18 14.23 2.07 -22.58
C VAL A 18 13.75 0.98 -23.55
N ALA A 19 12.82 1.30 -24.44
CA ALA A 19 12.09 0.33 -25.27
C ALA A 19 12.99 -0.59 -26.13
N GLY A 20 14.21 -0.18 -26.49
CA GLY A 20 15.17 -0.98 -27.25
C GLY A 20 16.08 -1.89 -26.41
N HIS A 21 16.03 -1.77 -25.07
CA HIS A 21 16.98 -2.40 -24.14
C HIS A 21 16.27 -3.20 -23.04
N THR A 22 15.01 -3.61 -23.26
CA THR A 22 14.16 -4.17 -22.19
C THR A 22 14.67 -5.49 -21.62
N ASP A 23 15.25 -6.37 -22.44
CA ASP A 23 15.83 -7.64 -21.97
C ASP A 23 17.06 -7.42 -21.07
N GLU A 24 17.94 -6.48 -21.45
CA GLU A 24 19.18 -6.17 -20.71
C GLU A 24 18.86 -5.43 -19.41
N LEU A 25 18.09 -4.35 -19.49
CA LEU A 25 17.72 -3.54 -18.33
C LEU A 25 16.81 -4.31 -17.38
N GLY A 26 15.93 -5.16 -17.91
CA GLY A 26 15.06 -6.02 -17.11
C GLY A 26 15.86 -7.08 -16.35
N ALA A 27 16.84 -7.72 -17.00
CA ALA A 27 17.74 -8.65 -16.33
C ALA A 27 18.53 -7.96 -15.22
N GLU A 28 19.13 -6.79 -15.51
CA GLU A 28 19.89 -6.03 -14.52
C GLU A 28 19.01 -5.65 -13.30
N ALA A 29 17.77 -5.22 -13.52
CA ALA A 29 16.84 -4.89 -12.44
C ALA A 29 16.52 -6.12 -11.57
N LEU A 30 16.34 -7.30 -12.17
CA LEU A 30 16.11 -8.55 -11.45
C LEU A 30 17.37 -9.01 -10.69
N GLU A 31 18.56 -8.88 -11.29
CA GLU A 31 19.82 -9.19 -10.60
C GLU A 31 20.02 -8.30 -9.37
N ARG A 32 19.78 -6.99 -9.50
CA ARG A 32 19.82 -6.03 -8.37
C ARG A 32 18.79 -6.37 -7.29
N LEU A 33 17.59 -6.77 -7.67
CA LEU A 33 16.55 -7.24 -6.76
C LEU A 33 17.03 -8.47 -5.97
N PHE A 34 17.53 -9.49 -6.66
CA PHE A 34 17.95 -10.73 -6.02
C PHE A 34 19.19 -10.59 -5.13
N LEU A 35 20.10 -9.67 -5.46
CA LEU A 35 21.26 -9.36 -4.63
C LEU A 35 20.87 -8.56 -3.39
N SER A 36 20.05 -7.52 -3.55
CA SER A 36 19.65 -6.63 -2.46
C SER A 36 18.59 -7.25 -1.53
N TYR A 37 17.75 -8.12 -2.09
CA TYR A 37 16.57 -8.69 -1.43
C TYR A 37 16.49 -10.21 -1.66
N PRO A 38 17.40 -11.02 -1.06
CA PRO A 38 17.52 -12.45 -1.36
C PRO A 38 16.25 -13.27 -1.14
N GLN A 39 15.36 -12.84 -0.24
CA GLN A 39 14.07 -13.50 0.00
C GLN A 39 13.17 -13.54 -1.26
N THR A 40 13.39 -12.66 -2.22
CA THR A 40 12.63 -12.65 -3.48
C THR A 40 12.97 -13.84 -4.40
N LYS A 41 14.13 -14.48 -4.20
CA LYS A 41 14.56 -15.65 -4.99
C LYS A 41 13.62 -16.86 -4.82
N THR A 42 12.84 -16.92 -3.75
CA THR A 42 11.94 -18.05 -3.47
C THR A 42 10.85 -18.23 -4.54
N TYR A 43 10.49 -17.17 -5.26
CA TYR A 43 9.52 -17.23 -6.36
C TYR A 43 10.11 -17.78 -7.67
N PHE A 44 11.44 -17.92 -7.75
CA PHE A 44 12.17 -18.22 -8.98
C PHE A 44 13.06 -19.46 -8.85
N SER A 45 12.66 -20.43 -8.02
CA SER A 45 13.40 -21.70 -7.85
C SER A 45 13.56 -22.51 -9.15
N HIS A 46 12.75 -22.21 -10.17
CA HIS A 46 12.75 -22.83 -11.49
C HIS A 46 13.60 -22.07 -12.52
N PHE A 47 14.21 -20.94 -12.16
CA PHE A 47 15.06 -20.15 -13.05
C PHE A 47 16.54 -20.40 -12.75
N ASN A 48 17.36 -20.33 -13.79
CA ASN A 48 18.77 -20.06 -13.65
C ASN A 48 18.97 -18.57 -13.25
N LEU A 49 19.35 -18.33 -12.00
CA LEU A 49 19.58 -16.98 -11.45
C LEU A 49 21.04 -16.49 -11.59
N SER A 50 21.89 -17.19 -12.35
CA SER A 50 23.25 -16.73 -12.62
C SER A 50 23.26 -15.44 -13.45
N HIS A 51 24.26 -14.58 -13.23
CA HIS A 51 24.44 -13.35 -14.01
C HIS A 51 24.41 -13.63 -15.52
N GLY A 52 23.60 -12.85 -16.25
CA GLY A 52 23.46 -12.96 -17.71
C GLY A 52 22.71 -14.19 -18.20
N SER A 53 22.00 -14.93 -17.35
CA SER A 53 21.21 -16.09 -17.78
C SER A 53 20.09 -15.69 -18.75
N GLN A 54 19.75 -16.60 -19.66
CA GLN A 54 18.65 -16.39 -20.60
C GLN A 54 17.30 -16.27 -19.88
N ASP A 55 17.14 -16.93 -18.73
CA ASP A 55 15.92 -16.84 -17.91
C ASP A 55 15.71 -15.42 -17.37
N LEU A 56 16.77 -14.80 -16.83
CA LEU A 56 16.72 -13.43 -16.35
C LEU A 56 16.48 -12.43 -17.48
N ARG A 57 17.14 -12.60 -18.62
CA ARG A 57 16.92 -11.74 -19.80
C ARG A 57 15.49 -11.85 -20.32
N SER A 58 14.99 -13.06 -20.51
CA SER A 58 13.65 -13.31 -21.05
C SER A 58 12.56 -12.84 -20.10
N HIS A 59 12.71 -13.07 -18.78
CA HIS A 59 11.72 -12.64 -17.81
C HIS A 59 11.80 -11.13 -17.53
N GLY A 60 13.01 -10.58 -17.40
CA GLY A 60 13.22 -9.14 -17.27
C GLY A 60 12.64 -8.36 -18.44
N GLY A 61 12.83 -8.85 -19.66
CA GLY A 61 12.21 -8.31 -20.87
C GLY A 61 10.69 -8.31 -20.79
N LYS A 62 10.07 -9.42 -20.36
CA LYS A 62 8.60 -9.49 -20.15
C LYS A 62 8.11 -8.46 -19.13
N VAL A 63 8.83 -8.27 -18.01
CA VAL A 63 8.48 -7.30 -16.96
C VAL A 63 8.54 -5.88 -17.50
N LEU A 64 9.63 -5.49 -18.15
CA LEU A 64 9.76 -4.15 -18.71
C LEU A 64 8.77 -3.92 -19.86
N ASN A 65 8.59 -4.87 -20.79
CA ASN A 65 7.60 -4.73 -21.86
C ASN A 65 6.17 -4.53 -21.33
N ALA A 66 5.79 -5.20 -20.22
CA ALA A 66 4.51 -4.96 -19.55
C ALA A 66 4.40 -3.53 -18.99
N ILE A 67 5.47 -2.99 -18.40
CA ILE A 67 5.53 -1.59 -17.96
C ILE A 67 5.42 -0.63 -19.14
N GLY A 68 6.01 -0.96 -20.29
CA GLY A 68 5.88 -0.18 -21.52
C GLY A 68 4.47 -0.15 -22.08
N SER A 69 3.79 -1.30 -22.05
CA SER A 69 2.37 -1.37 -22.41
C SER A 69 1.54 -0.49 -21.47
N ALA A 70 1.77 -0.57 -20.14
CA ALA A 70 1.12 0.30 -19.18
C ALA A 70 1.41 1.80 -19.43
N ALA A 71 2.64 2.17 -19.77
CA ALA A 71 3.02 3.54 -20.12
C ALA A 71 2.30 4.08 -21.38
N SER A 72 1.84 3.20 -22.26
CA SER A 72 1.02 3.56 -23.43
C SER A 72 -0.47 3.69 -23.12
N HIS A 73 -0.90 3.27 -21.92
CA HIS A 73 -2.29 3.23 -21.48
C HIS A 73 -2.47 3.87 -20.08
N LEU A 74 -1.80 5.00 -19.83
CA LEU A 74 -1.80 5.66 -18.51
C LEU A 74 -3.18 6.11 -18.03
N ASP A 75 -4.14 6.29 -18.94
CA ASP A 75 -5.54 6.61 -18.63
C ASP A 75 -6.39 5.40 -18.22
N ASP A 76 -5.95 4.18 -18.57
CA ASP A 76 -6.63 2.93 -18.18
C ASP A 76 -5.61 1.83 -17.83
N LEU A 77 -4.84 2.08 -16.78
CA LEU A 77 -3.91 1.08 -16.25
C LEU A 77 -4.61 -0.20 -15.80
N SER A 78 -5.83 -0.08 -15.28
CA SER A 78 -6.62 -1.23 -14.82
C SER A 78 -6.97 -2.19 -15.96
N GLY A 79 -7.44 -1.65 -17.09
CA GLY A 79 -7.73 -2.45 -18.27
C GLY A 79 -6.45 -3.02 -18.86
N ALA A 80 -5.43 -2.18 -19.06
CA ALA A 80 -4.16 -2.57 -19.67
C ALA A 80 -3.42 -3.70 -18.93
N LEU A 81 -3.49 -3.72 -17.59
CA LEU A 81 -2.81 -4.71 -16.75
C LEU A 81 -3.73 -5.81 -16.20
N SER A 82 -5.00 -5.85 -16.62
CA SER A 82 -6.02 -6.78 -16.08
C SER A 82 -5.57 -8.24 -16.06
N THR A 83 -5.07 -8.76 -17.19
CA THR A 83 -4.60 -10.16 -17.30
C THR A 83 -3.39 -10.43 -16.39
N LEU A 84 -2.45 -9.49 -16.28
CA LEU A 84 -1.29 -9.63 -15.40
C LEU A 84 -1.68 -9.56 -13.93
N SER A 85 -2.66 -8.71 -13.59
CA SER A 85 -3.24 -8.62 -12.26
C SER A 85 -3.85 -9.96 -11.86
N ASP A 86 -4.66 -10.58 -12.74
CA ASP A 86 -5.27 -11.88 -12.47
C ASP A 86 -4.23 -12.99 -12.32
N LEU A 87 -3.21 -13.00 -13.18
CA LEU A 87 -2.10 -13.95 -13.09
C LEU A 87 -1.40 -13.88 -11.72
N HIS A 88 -1.06 -12.68 -11.26
CA HIS A 88 -0.38 -12.51 -9.97
C HIS A 88 -1.30 -12.76 -8.78
N ALA A 89 -2.58 -12.40 -8.88
CA ALA A 89 -3.54 -12.59 -7.80
C ALA A 89 -3.90 -14.07 -7.59
N TYR A 90 -4.15 -14.81 -8.68
CA TYR A 90 -4.77 -16.14 -8.58
C TYR A 90 -3.80 -17.30 -8.78
N GLN A 91 -2.78 -17.12 -9.63
CA GLN A 91 -1.84 -18.20 -9.97
C GLN A 91 -0.50 -18.04 -9.26
N LEU A 92 0.21 -16.93 -9.47
CA LEU A 92 1.57 -16.76 -8.94
C LEU A 92 1.58 -16.44 -7.44
N ARG A 93 0.56 -15.71 -6.96
CA ARG A 93 0.34 -15.39 -5.54
C ARG A 93 1.58 -14.77 -4.86
N VAL A 94 2.27 -13.90 -5.60
CA VAL A 94 3.44 -13.15 -5.10
C VAL A 94 2.98 -12.21 -3.99
N ASP A 95 3.70 -12.22 -2.86
CA ASP A 95 3.38 -11.31 -1.76
C ASP A 95 3.50 -9.84 -2.22
N PRO A 96 2.47 -9.00 -1.99
CA PRO A 96 2.42 -7.61 -2.42
C PRO A 96 3.63 -6.75 -2.03
N GLY A 97 4.31 -7.06 -0.92
CA GLY A 97 5.49 -6.33 -0.48
C GLY A 97 6.65 -6.40 -1.49
N ASN A 98 6.76 -7.49 -2.26
CA ASN A 98 7.85 -7.68 -3.21
C ASN A 98 7.75 -6.78 -4.45
N PHE A 99 6.55 -6.30 -4.81
CA PHE A 99 6.38 -5.36 -5.93
C PHE A 99 7.06 -4.01 -5.66
N ARG A 100 7.13 -3.57 -4.39
CA ARG A 100 7.86 -2.35 -4.00
C ARG A 100 9.37 -2.53 -4.17
N LEU A 101 9.89 -3.70 -3.82
CA LEU A 101 11.31 -4.03 -3.96
C LEU A 101 11.72 -4.09 -5.44
N LEU A 102 10.89 -4.69 -6.28
CA LEU A 102 11.09 -4.72 -7.72
C LEU A 102 11.02 -3.31 -8.32
N SER A 103 10.00 -2.52 -7.95
CA SER A 103 9.86 -1.13 -8.41
C SER A 103 11.09 -0.29 -8.09
N HIS A 104 11.61 -0.38 -6.86
CA HIS A 104 12.85 0.30 -6.47
C HIS A 104 14.05 -0.17 -7.30
N SER A 105 14.19 -1.49 -7.52
CA SER A 105 15.30 -2.04 -8.31
C SER A 105 15.27 -1.58 -9.77
N ILE A 106 14.08 -1.47 -10.37
CA ILE A 106 13.88 -0.91 -11.71
C ILE A 106 14.27 0.57 -11.73
N GLN A 107 13.79 1.37 -10.78
CA GLN A 107 14.12 2.80 -10.70
C GLN A 107 15.63 3.04 -10.61
N VAL A 108 16.34 2.29 -9.76
CA VAL A 108 17.80 2.38 -9.62
C VAL A 108 18.51 2.00 -10.92
N THR A 109 18.03 0.97 -11.63
CA THR A 109 18.60 0.52 -12.90
C THR A 109 18.46 1.58 -13.98
N LEU A 110 17.25 2.12 -14.14
CA LEU A 110 16.98 3.16 -15.14
C LEU A 110 17.72 4.47 -14.81
N GLY A 111 17.79 4.86 -13.54
CA GLY A 111 18.52 6.04 -13.08
C GLY A 111 20.03 5.95 -13.34
N SER A 112 20.63 4.77 -13.14
CA SER A 112 22.07 4.54 -13.35
C SER A 112 22.49 4.63 -14.82
N ARG A 113 21.60 4.28 -15.75
CA ARG A 113 21.88 4.23 -17.20
C ARG A 113 21.49 5.50 -17.97
N HIS A 114 20.48 6.24 -17.49
CA HIS A 114 19.88 7.34 -18.26
C HIS A 114 20.01 8.72 -17.62
N GLY A 115 20.80 8.88 -16.56
CA GLY A 115 21.28 10.19 -16.10
C GLY A 115 20.18 11.19 -15.77
N THR A 116 19.02 10.73 -15.28
CA THR A 116 18.02 11.63 -14.73
C THR A 116 18.50 12.03 -13.34
N GLY A 117 18.83 13.31 -13.16
CA GLY A 117 19.19 13.87 -11.85
C GLY A 117 18.24 13.37 -10.78
N THR A 118 18.81 12.92 -9.66
CA THR A 118 18.10 12.52 -8.46
C THR A 118 17.38 13.72 -7.86
N ALA A 119 16.22 14.06 -8.42
CA ALA A 119 15.24 14.94 -7.82
C ALA A 119 13.88 14.62 -8.46
N GLU A 120 12.97 14.09 -7.67
CA GLU A 120 11.52 14.06 -7.94
C GLU A 120 10.99 13.10 -9.03
N MET A 121 11.57 11.92 -9.21
CA MET A 121 10.75 10.77 -9.62
C MET A 121 10.14 10.16 -8.36
N GLY A 122 8.99 10.71 -7.96
CA GLY A 122 8.26 10.27 -6.78
C GLY A 122 8.13 8.75 -6.73
N GLU A 123 8.52 8.17 -5.60
CA GLU A 123 8.32 6.78 -5.22
C GLU A 123 6.81 6.45 -5.20
N THR A 124 6.14 6.42 -6.35
CA THR A 124 4.71 6.18 -6.44
C THR A 124 4.45 4.80 -5.86
N GLN A 125 3.88 4.77 -4.64
CA GLN A 125 3.52 3.52 -4.01
C GLN A 125 2.59 2.77 -4.97
N PRO A 126 2.97 1.59 -5.47
CA PRO A 126 2.02 0.73 -6.14
C PRO A 126 1.09 0.20 -5.05
N THR A 127 -0.02 0.90 -4.81
CA THR A 127 -1.05 0.52 -3.83
C THR A 127 -2.02 -0.53 -4.38
N LYS A 128 -1.87 -0.93 -5.65
CA LYS A 128 -2.66 -2.00 -6.26
C LYS A 128 -1.78 -3.11 -6.84
N CYS A 129 -1.27 -3.95 -5.95
CA CYS A 129 -1.15 -5.38 -6.21
C CYS A 129 -1.75 -6.07 -4.98
N ARG A 130 -3.08 -6.14 -4.90
CA ARG A 130 -3.76 -6.75 -3.76
C ARG A 130 -3.97 -8.24 -4.03
N ALA A 131 -3.00 -9.05 -3.63
CA ALA A 131 -3.24 -10.46 -3.29
C ALA A 131 -3.28 -10.57 -1.76
N VAL A 132 -4.32 -10.01 -1.14
CA VAL A 132 -4.65 -10.40 0.25
C VAL A 132 -5.32 -11.76 0.14
N ARG A 133 -4.66 -12.80 0.66
CA ARG A 133 -5.32 -14.09 0.89
C ARG A 133 -6.56 -13.84 1.75
N GLY A 134 -7.73 -14.13 1.22
CA GLY A 134 -8.98 -13.97 1.94
C GLY A 134 -10.14 -14.54 1.13
N VAL A 135 -11.03 -15.22 1.84
CA VAL A 135 -12.33 -15.72 1.37
C VAL A 135 -12.95 -14.71 0.39
N SER A 136 -13.34 -15.17 -0.80
CA SER A 136 -14.00 -14.34 -1.81
C SER A 136 -15.43 -14.03 -1.37
N THR A 137 -15.60 -12.94 -0.63
CA THR A 137 -16.92 -12.43 -0.21
C THR A 137 -17.37 -11.28 -1.11
N SER A 138 -18.68 -11.15 -1.34
CA SER A 138 -19.24 -10.06 -2.13
C SER A 138 -18.99 -8.69 -1.47
N LYS A 139 -18.95 -7.62 -2.26
CA LYS A 139 -18.76 -6.24 -1.77
C LYS A 139 -19.79 -5.87 -0.69
N ASP A 140 -21.03 -6.32 -0.83
CA ASP A 140 -22.09 -6.04 0.15
C ASP A 140 -21.89 -6.80 1.48
N ALA A 141 -21.40 -8.04 1.41
CA ALA A 141 -21.03 -8.80 2.61
C ALA A 141 -19.85 -8.14 3.35
N GLU A 142 -18.86 -7.63 2.61
CA GLU A 142 -17.74 -6.87 3.20
C GLU A 142 -18.25 -5.60 3.91
N LYS A 143 -19.12 -4.82 3.25
CA LYS A 143 -19.74 -3.63 3.85
C LYS A 143 -20.54 -3.96 5.12
N ALA A 144 -21.36 -5.01 5.07
CA ALA A 144 -22.14 -5.45 6.22
C ALA A 144 -21.26 -5.85 7.41
N ALA A 145 -20.14 -6.55 7.16
CA ALA A 145 -19.19 -6.91 8.20
C ALA A 145 -18.50 -5.68 8.82
N ILE A 146 -18.17 -4.67 8.01
CA ILE A 146 -17.60 -3.40 8.49
C ILE A 146 -18.60 -2.70 9.43
N VAL A 147 -19.84 -2.50 8.95
CA VAL A 147 -20.90 -1.82 9.71
C VAL A 147 -21.25 -2.59 10.99
N SER A 148 -21.28 -3.92 10.94
CA SER A 148 -21.61 -4.76 12.10
C SER A 148 -20.63 -4.59 13.25
N ILE A 149 -19.32 -4.69 12.98
CA ILE A 149 -18.29 -4.46 14.01
C ILE A 149 -18.28 -2.99 14.43
N TRP A 150 -18.44 -2.04 13.50
CA TRP A 150 -18.49 -0.62 13.84
C TRP A 150 -19.62 -0.32 14.84
N GLY A 151 -20.79 -0.95 14.68
CA GLY A 151 -21.90 -0.83 15.62
C GLY A 151 -21.55 -1.25 17.05
N LYS A 152 -20.57 -2.13 17.24
CA LYS A 152 -20.02 -2.51 18.56
C LYS A 152 -19.00 -1.50 19.08
N VAL A 153 -18.24 -0.88 18.18
CA VAL A 153 -17.17 0.08 18.50
C VAL A 153 -17.73 1.47 18.86
N ALA A 154 -18.82 1.89 18.22
CA ALA A 154 -19.31 3.28 18.25
C ALA A 154 -19.55 3.86 19.66
N GLY A 155 -19.88 3.02 20.66
CA GLY A 155 -20.06 3.44 22.06
C GLY A 155 -18.77 3.49 22.90
N HIS A 156 -17.65 3.04 22.35
CA HIS A 156 -16.39 2.81 23.09
C HIS A 156 -15.18 3.42 22.37
N THR A 157 -15.39 4.45 21.54
CA THR A 157 -14.35 4.97 20.63
C THR A 157 -13.15 5.57 21.37
N ASP A 158 -13.36 6.27 22.49
CA ASP A 158 -12.27 6.83 23.28
C ASP A 158 -11.37 5.75 23.90
N GLU A 159 -11.97 4.68 24.43
CA GLU A 159 -11.27 3.60 25.12
C GLU A 159 -10.54 2.69 24.14
N LEU A 160 -11.24 2.19 23.12
CA LEU A 160 -10.66 1.34 22.09
C LEU A 160 -9.64 2.10 21.23
N GLY A 161 -9.88 3.40 21.01
CA GLY A 161 -8.96 4.25 20.28
C GLY A 161 -7.67 4.50 21.04
N ALA A 162 -7.77 4.77 22.35
CA ALA A 162 -6.59 4.89 23.21
C ALA A 162 -5.78 3.59 23.21
N GLU A 163 -6.44 2.44 23.36
CA GLU A 163 -5.78 1.13 23.37
C GLU A 163 -5.07 0.85 22.03
N ALA A 164 -5.71 1.16 20.90
CA ALA A 164 -5.09 1.00 19.59
C ALA A 164 -3.83 1.88 19.44
N LEU A 165 -3.85 3.12 19.93
CA LEU A 165 -2.68 4.00 19.93
C LEU A 165 -1.60 3.53 20.89
N GLU A 166 -1.97 3.05 22.09
CA GLU A 166 -1.01 2.51 23.04
C GLU A 166 -0.29 1.27 22.46
N ARG A 167 -1.04 0.34 21.84
CA ARG A 167 -0.48 -0.80 21.11
C ARG A 167 0.46 -0.36 19.98
N LEU A 168 0.08 0.68 19.23
CA LEU A 168 0.91 1.25 18.18
C LEU A 168 2.24 1.76 18.76
N PHE A 169 2.20 2.59 19.80
CA PHE A 169 3.40 3.20 20.36
C PHE A 169 4.32 2.19 21.06
N LEU A 170 3.77 1.15 21.69
CA LEU A 170 4.56 0.08 22.31
C LEU A 170 5.20 -0.83 21.25
N SER A 171 4.47 -1.20 20.20
CA SER A 171 4.95 -2.13 19.17
C SER A 171 5.82 -1.46 18.11
N TYR A 172 5.60 -0.17 17.86
CA TYR A 172 6.26 0.62 16.82
C TYR A 172 6.75 1.98 17.36
N PRO A 173 7.80 1.99 18.20
CA PRO A 173 8.24 3.20 18.91
C PRO A 173 8.58 4.39 18.02
N GLN A 174 8.98 4.16 16.76
CA GLN A 174 9.27 5.21 15.78
C GLN A 174 8.06 6.12 15.51
N THR A 175 6.84 5.64 15.75
CA THR A 175 5.61 6.44 15.58
C THR A 175 5.42 7.50 16.66
N LYS A 176 6.13 7.41 17.79
CA LYS A 176 6.06 8.40 18.88
C LYS A 176 6.62 9.76 18.47
N THR A 177 7.44 9.84 17.41
CA THR A 177 8.07 11.07 16.93
C THR A 177 7.05 12.13 16.51
N TYR A 178 5.86 11.71 16.05
CA TYR A 178 4.76 12.60 15.67
C TYR A 178 3.98 13.18 16.87
N PHE A 179 4.23 12.67 18.08
CA PHE A 179 3.43 12.95 19.27
C PHE A 179 4.29 13.44 20.45
N SER A 180 5.38 14.17 20.17
CA SER A 180 6.27 14.73 21.21
C SER A 180 5.56 15.67 22.21
N HIS A 181 4.37 16.17 21.85
CA HIS A 181 3.55 17.07 22.65
C HIS A 181 2.47 16.35 23.48
N PHE A 182 2.36 15.02 23.37
CA PHE A 182 1.38 14.23 24.13
C PHE A 182 2.01 13.54 25.33
N ASN A 183 1.21 13.38 26.39
CA ASN A 183 1.47 12.35 27.38
C ASN A 183 1.12 10.97 26.80
N LEU A 184 2.14 10.15 26.55
CA LEU A 184 1.99 8.80 25.99
C LEU A 184 1.96 7.69 27.07
N SER A 185 1.80 8.04 28.34
CA SER A 185 1.65 7.06 29.43
C SER A 185 0.33 6.29 29.31
N HIS A 186 0.30 5.07 29.84
CA HIS A 186 -0.94 4.31 29.99
C HIS A 186 -2.03 5.15 30.66
N GLY A 187 -3.26 5.09 30.12
CA GLY A 187 -4.42 5.82 30.65
C GLY A 187 -4.41 7.33 30.45
N SER A 188 -3.51 7.90 29.65
CA SER A 188 -3.46 9.36 29.45
C SER A 188 -4.72 9.90 28.76
N GLN A 189 -5.13 11.10 29.17
CA GLN A 189 -6.28 11.78 28.55
C GLN A 189 -5.99 12.18 27.09
N ASP A 190 -4.71 12.43 26.75
CA ASP A 190 -4.29 12.73 25.38
C ASP A 190 -4.55 11.53 24.46
N LEU A 191 -4.18 10.32 24.89
CA LEU A 191 -4.43 9.09 24.13
C LEU A 191 -5.94 8.80 24.01
N ARG A 192 -6.72 8.99 25.07
CA ARG A 192 -8.19 8.86 25.02
C ARG A 192 -8.82 9.83 24.03
N SER A 193 -8.47 11.10 24.13
CA SER A 193 -9.06 12.15 23.31
C SER A 193 -8.65 12.00 21.84
N HIS A 194 -7.39 11.66 21.56
CA HIS A 194 -6.93 11.48 20.19
C HIS A 194 -7.39 10.14 19.59
N GLY A 195 -7.35 9.07 20.38
CA GLY A 195 -7.87 7.76 19.99
C GLY A 195 -9.34 7.82 19.61
N GLY A 196 -10.15 8.52 20.41
CA GLY A 196 -11.54 8.82 20.11
C GLY A 196 -11.72 9.53 18.77
N LYS A 197 -10.93 10.59 18.50
CA LYS A 197 -10.95 11.29 17.21
C LYS A 197 -10.64 10.36 16.03
N VAL A 198 -9.63 9.48 16.18
CA VAL A 198 -9.24 8.52 15.14
C VAL A 198 -10.36 7.51 14.87
N LEU A 199 -10.91 6.86 15.90
CA LEU A 199 -11.98 5.88 15.69
C LEU A 199 -13.28 6.53 15.21
N ASN A 200 -13.61 7.75 15.65
CA ASN A 200 -14.76 8.49 15.13
C ASN A 200 -14.60 8.82 13.63
N ALA A 201 -13.39 9.17 13.18
CA ALA A 201 -13.11 9.38 11.76
C ALA A 201 -13.27 8.08 10.94
N ILE A 202 -12.81 6.94 11.48
CA ILE A 202 -13.02 5.61 10.88
C ILE A 202 -14.51 5.26 10.86
N GLY A 203 -15.26 5.61 11.90
CA GLY A 203 -16.71 5.49 11.94
C GLY A 203 -17.42 6.30 10.86
N SER A 204 -17.00 7.54 10.66
CA SER A 204 -17.49 8.38 9.56
C SER A 204 -17.23 7.72 8.20
N ALA A 205 -16.03 7.18 8.00
CA ALA A 205 -15.69 6.42 6.79
C ALA A 205 -16.56 5.15 6.62
N ALA A 206 -16.87 4.44 7.71
CA ALA A 206 -17.73 3.25 7.68
C ALA A 206 -19.20 3.60 7.31
N SER A 207 -19.64 4.83 7.57
CA SER A 207 -20.93 5.35 7.13
C SER A 207 -20.94 5.83 5.67
N HIS A 208 -19.77 5.98 5.04
CA HIS A 208 -19.59 6.51 3.68
C HIS A 208 -18.74 5.59 2.81
N LEU A 209 -18.99 4.27 2.87
CA LEU A 209 -18.18 3.25 2.18
C LEU A 209 -18.14 3.37 0.66
N ASP A 210 -19.09 4.09 0.06
CA ASP A 210 -19.12 4.36 -1.39
C ASP A 210 -18.48 5.71 -1.77
N ASP A 211 -18.19 6.60 -0.80
CA ASP A 211 -17.48 7.86 -1.02
C ASP A 211 -16.52 8.18 0.14
N LEU A 212 -15.47 7.36 0.27
CA LEU A 212 -14.41 7.59 1.26
C LEU A 212 -13.64 8.87 0.98
N SER A 213 -13.46 9.23 -0.30
CA SER A 213 -12.75 10.43 -0.73
C SER A 213 -13.41 11.71 -0.25
N GLY A 214 -14.73 11.83 -0.41
CA GLY A 214 -15.50 12.96 0.08
C GLY A 214 -15.50 13.00 1.61
N ALA A 215 -15.80 11.87 2.25
CA ALA A 215 -15.90 11.78 3.71
C ALA A 215 -14.59 12.11 4.45
N LEU A 216 -13.43 11.81 3.86
CA LEU A 216 -12.12 12.01 4.48
C LEU A 216 -11.32 13.17 3.90
N SER A 217 -11.88 13.97 2.98
CA SER A 217 -11.14 14.98 2.22
C SER A 217 -10.34 15.96 3.09
N THR A 218 -10.96 16.49 4.16
CA THR A 218 -10.30 17.40 5.12
C THR A 218 -9.19 16.72 5.90
N LEU A 219 -9.35 15.43 6.25
CA LEU A 219 -8.32 14.67 6.93
C LEU A 219 -7.15 14.35 6.00
N SER A 220 -7.40 14.10 4.72
CA SER A 220 -6.35 13.96 3.71
C SER A 220 -5.54 15.25 3.58
N ASP A 221 -6.18 16.43 3.56
CA ASP A 221 -5.47 17.72 3.52
C ASP A 221 -4.61 17.94 4.78
N LEU A 222 -5.19 17.68 5.96
CA LEU A 222 -4.49 17.81 7.23
C LEU A 222 -3.25 16.92 7.28
N HIS A 223 -3.37 15.64 6.91
CA HIS A 223 -2.26 14.71 6.94
C HIS A 223 -1.22 15.03 5.86
N ALA A 224 -1.63 15.41 4.65
CA ALA A 224 -0.70 15.67 3.55
C ALA A 224 0.10 16.97 3.74
N TYR A 225 -0.58 18.06 4.11
CA TYR A 225 0.05 19.39 4.04
C TYR A 225 0.57 19.89 5.39
N GLN A 226 -0.08 19.53 6.49
CA GLN A 226 0.27 20.03 7.83
C GLN A 226 1.05 18.99 8.65
N LEU A 227 0.47 17.81 8.88
CA LEU A 227 1.08 16.81 9.77
C LEU A 227 2.23 16.06 9.11
N ARG A 228 2.15 15.82 7.80
CA ARG A 228 3.18 15.16 6.98
C ARG A 228 3.64 13.82 7.57
N VAL A 229 2.69 13.02 8.05
CA VAL A 229 2.95 11.69 8.61
C VAL A 229 3.44 10.76 7.49
N ASP A 230 4.55 10.05 7.69
CA ASP A 230 5.04 9.15 6.65
C ASP A 230 3.96 8.11 6.30
N PRO A 231 3.60 7.94 5.00
CA PRO A 231 2.56 7.00 4.57
C PRO A 231 2.71 5.57 5.09
N GLY A 232 3.93 5.12 5.38
CA GLY A 232 4.22 3.81 5.95
C GLY A 232 3.61 3.59 7.33
N ASN A 233 3.37 4.65 8.11
CA ASN A 233 2.84 4.54 9.47
C ASN A 233 1.34 4.22 9.53
N PHE A 234 0.55 4.56 8.51
CA PHE A 234 -0.89 4.26 8.48
C PHE A 234 -1.18 2.75 8.50
N ARG A 235 -0.29 1.94 7.91
CA ARG A 235 -0.33 0.47 8.00
C ARG A 235 -0.18 -0.02 9.44
N LEU A 236 0.74 0.60 10.21
CA LEU A 236 1.03 0.20 11.58
C LEU A 236 -0.16 0.50 12.50
N LEU A 237 -0.79 1.66 12.30
CA LEU A 237 -2.01 2.02 13.03
C LEU A 237 -3.17 1.10 12.63
N SER A 238 -3.37 0.83 11.34
CA SER A 238 -4.40 -0.09 10.85
C SER A 238 -4.27 -1.47 11.49
N HIS A 239 -3.04 -2.00 11.59
CA HIS A 239 -2.77 -3.26 12.26
C HIS A 239 -3.09 -3.19 13.77
N SER A 240 -2.67 -2.13 14.44
CA SER A 240 -2.94 -1.95 15.88
C SER A 240 -4.44 -1.87 16.19
N ILE A 241 -5.21 -1.21 15.32
CA ILE A 241 -6.68 -1.19 15.39
C ILE A 241 -7.25 -2.60 15.22
N GLN A 242 -6.83 -3.36 14.20
CA GLN A 242 -7.32 -4.74 14.03
C GLN A 242 -7.03 -5.63 15.24
N VAL A 243 -5.85 -5.49 15.87
CA VAL A 243 -5.51 -6.23 17.09
C VAL A 243 -6.44 -5.85 18.24
N THR A 244 -6.72 -4.55 18.43
CA THR A 244 -7.71 -4.10 19.43
C THR A 244 -9.09 -4.68 19.14
N LEU A 245 -9.56 -4.63 17.89
CA LEU A 245 -10.88 -5.18 17.52
C LEU A 245 -10.95 -6.69 17.77
N ALA A 246 -9.90 -7.44 17.41
CA ALA A 246 -9.82 -8.88 17.64
C ALA A 246 -9.83 -9.24 19.14
N ALA A 247 -9.18 -8.42 19.98
CA ALA A 247 -9.10 -8.64 21.42
C ALA A 247 -10.46 -8.44 22.12
N HIS A 248 -11.29 -7.51 21.65
CA HIS A 248 -12.58 -7.16 22.28
C HIS A 248 -13.78 -7.86 21.64
N PHE A 249 -13.70 -8.20 20.35
CA PHE A 249 -14.84 -8.72 19.58
C PHE A 249 -14.52 -10.07 18.94
N GLY A 250 -13.77 -10.94 19.63
CA GLY A 250 -13.25 -12.19 19.05
C GLY A 250 -14.33 -13.13 18.45
N ALA A 251 -15.57 -13.11 18.95
CA ALA A 251 -16.66 -13.89 18.37
C ALA A 251 -17.16 -13.31 17.03
N GLU A 252 -17.24 -11.98 16.93
CA GLU A 252 -17.67 -11.25 15.72
C GLU A 252 -16.54 -11.02 14.71
N PHE A 253 -15.28 -10.95 15.17
CA PHE A 253 -14.09 -10.72 14.37
C PHE A 253 -13.62 -12.02 13.67
N THR A 254 -14.55 -12.66 12.98
CA THR A 254 -14.33 -13.85 12.15
C THR A 254 -13.30 -13.59 11.05
N PRO A 255 -12.70 -14.63 10.43
CA PRO A 255 -11.74 -14.43 9.33
C PRO A 255 -12.28 -13.58 8.17
N THR A 256 -13.58 -13.71 7.86
CA THR A 256 -14.26 -12.88 6.86
C THR A 256 -14.33 -11.42 7.30
N ALA A 257 -14.73 -11.17 8.55
CA ALA A 257 -14.85 -9.82 9.09
C ALA A 257 -13.47 -9.15 9.22
N GLN A 258 -12.45 -9.88 9.67
CA GLN A 258 -11.07 -9.44 9.69
C GLN A 258 -10.59 -9.05 8.29
N SER A 259 -10.85 -9.88 7.28
CA SER A 259 -10.48 -9.56 5.89
C SER A 259 -11.20 -8.30 5.40
N ALA A 260 -12.48 -8.13 5.69
CA ALA A 260 -13.23 -6.93 5.31
C ALA A 260 -12.66 -5.66 5.99
N TRP A 261 -12.35 -5.73 7.28
CA TRP A 261 -11.74 -4.62 8.02
C TRP A 261 -10.33 -4.28 7.55
N ASP A 262 -9.53 -5.28 7.18
CA ASP A 262 -8.20 -5.06 6.59
C ASP A 262 -8.29 -4.29 5.27
N LYS A 263 -9.20 -4.73 4.39
CA LYS A 263 -9.47 -4.07 3.12
C LYS A 263 -9.98 -2.64 3.32
N PHE A 264 -10.86 -2.44 4.29
CA PHE A 264 -11.42 -1.13 4.63
C PHE A 264 -10.35 -0.16 5.16
N LEU A 265 -9.56 -0.57 6.15
CA LEU A 265 -8.50 0.27 6.72
C LEU A 265 -7.39 0.57 5.71
N ALA A 266 -7.10 -0.37 4.81
CA ALA A 266 -6.21 -0.12 3.67
C ALA A 266 -6.77 0.94 2.70
N ALA A 267 -8.07 0.90 2.41
CA ALA A 267 -8.74 1.91 1.58
C ALA A 267 -8.75 3.29 2.25
N VAL A 268 -9.05 3.36 3.56
CA VAL A 268 -8.96 4.58 4.36
C VAL A 268 -7.54 5.15 4.31
N SER A 269 -6.53 4.31 4.54
CA SER A 269 -5.11 4.72 4.46
C SER A 269 -4.76 5.29 3.08
N ALA A 270 -5.20 4.63 2.00
CA ALA A 270 -4.96 5.09 0.64
C ALA A 270 -5.60 6.47 0.36
N VAL A 271 -6.79 6.73 0.89
CA VAL A 271 -7.46 8.04 0.77
C VAL A 271 -6.71 9.12 1.56
N LEU A 272 -6.26 8.82 2.78
CA LEU A 272 -5.54 9.79 3.62
C LEU A 272 -4.20 10.21 3.02
N VAL A 273 -3.53 9.31 2.29
CA VAL A 273 -2.25 9.61 1.63
C VAL A 273 -2.39 10.09 0.18
N SER A 274 -3.61 10.18 -0.34
CA SER A 274 -3.85 10.46 -1.77
C SER A 274 -3.38 11.83 -2.25
N LYS A 275 -3.24 12.81 -1.33
CA LYS A 275 -2.83 14.20 -1.62
C LYS A 275 -1.38 14.52 -1.25
N TYR A 276 -0.56 13.51 -0.93
CA TYR A 276 0.83 13.73 -0.50
C TYR A 276 1.76 14.19 -1.62
N ARG A 277 1.37 14.01 -2.89
CA ARG A 277 2.20 14.20 -4.08
C ARG A 277 1.34 14.66 -5.24
#